data_AF-A0A3A4WKN6-F1
#
_entry.id   AF-A0A3A4WKN6-F1
#
_cell.length_a   1.000
_cell.length_b   1.000
_cell.length_c   1.000
_cell.angle_alpha   90.00
_cell.angle_beta   90.00
_cell.angle_gamma   90.00
#
_symmetry.space_group_name_H-M   'P 1'
#
loop_
_entity.id
_entity.type
_entity.pdbx_description
1 polymer ?
#
loop_
_entity_poly.entity_id
_entity_poly.type
_entity_poly.pdbx_seq_one_letter_code
_entity_poly.pdbx_strand_id
1 'polypeptide(L)'
;MKTVTAALVFPIVFILSVNAQAEQMEKGQPLHEMHAMMRLMDSALCQALEGANLQMFGQMGESGETDKDLIERGSDMVKDGKATILKTLAGSDMKVLHKEGGFNEKVMRDLHALGDRMIHVIEEVEKLHSEALKQVNMK
;
A
#
# COMPACT_ATOMS: atom_id res chain seq x y z
N MET A 1 -12.10 -48.83 -51.04
CA MET A 1 -11.69 -48.24 -49.75
C MET A 1 -10.49 -47.34 -49.99
N LYS A 2 -10.64 -46.01 -49.88
CA LYS A 2 -9.53 -45.05 -49.94
C LYS A 2 -9.49 -44.32 -48.60
N THR A 3 -8.34 -44.40 -47.97
CA THR A 3 -8.02 -43.96 -46.61
C THR A 3 -8.07 -42.45 -46.47
N VAL A 4 -8.72 -42.01 -45.39
CA VAL A 4 -8.79 -40.62 -44.93
C VAL A 4 -7.42 -40.22 -44.37
N THR A 5 -6.74 -39.30 -45.05
CA THR A 5 -5.56 -38.59 -44.52
C THR A 5 -5.85 -37.11 -44.54
N ALA A 6 -6.28 -36.56 -43.40
CA ALA A 6 -6.12 -35.13 -43.04
C ALA A 6 -6.80 -34.85 -41.69
N ALA A 7 -6.16 -35.18 -40.57
CA ALA A 7 -6.60 -34.68 -39.26
C ALA A 7 -5.51 -34.82 -38.17
N LEU A 8 -4.28 -34.34 -38.41
CA LEU A 8 -3.21 -34.48 -37.40
C LEU A 8 -2.23 -33.29 -37.34
N VAL A 9 -2.66 -32.07 -37.71
CA VAL A 9 -1.82 -30.87 -37.59
C VAL A 9 -2.37 -29.85 -36.57
N PHE A 10 -3.61 -30.01 -36.12
CA PHE A 10 -4.23 -29.06 -35.17
C PHE A 10 -3.88 -29.20 -33.68
N PRO A 11 -3.49 -30.36 -33.10
CA PRO A 11 -3.28 -30.43 -31.65
C PRO A 11 -1.94 -29.84 -31.17
N ILE A 12 -0.93 -29.73 -32.05
CA ILE A 12 0.42 -29.30 -31.63
C ILE A 12 0.47 -27.77 -31.39
N VAL A 13 -0.24 -26.98 -32.20
CA VAL A 13 -0.28 -25.51 -32.05
C VAL A 13 -1.01 -25.10 -30.77
N PHE A 14 -2.03 -25.86 -30.36
CA PHE A 14 -2.78 -25.58 -29.14
C PHE A 14 -1.93 -25.84 -27.88
N ILE A 15 -1.15 -26.93 -27.85
CA ILE A 15 -0.29 -27.28 -26.71
C ILE A 15 0.85 -26.27 -26.52
N LEU A 16 1.46 -25.80 -27.62
CA LEU A 16 2.50 -24.77 -27.56
C LEU A 16 1.97 -23.40 -27.07
N SER A 17 0.71 -23.08 -27.39
CA SER A 17 0.08 -21.82 -26.96
C SER A 17 -0.25 -21.81 -25.46
N VAL A 18 -0.67 -22.96 -24.90
CA VAL A 18 -0.96 -23.11 -23.47
C VAL A 18 0.31 -23.01 -22.62
N ASN A 19 1.42 -23.59 -23.06
CA ASN A 19 2.69 -23.50 -22.34
C ASN A 19 3.27 -22.08 -22.36
N ALA A 20 3.15 -21.35 -23.48
CA ALA A 20 3.59 -19.96 -23.58
C ALA A 20 2.74 -19.01 -22.71
N GLN A 21 1.43 -19.25 -22.58
CA GLN A 21 0.57 -18.51 -21.65
C GLN A 21 0.90 -18.81 -20.18
N ALA A 22 1.26 -20.04 -19.84
CA ALA A 22 1.67 -20.41 -18.49
C ALA A 22 2.98 -19.72 -18.06
N GLU A 23 4.00 -19.66 -18.94
CA GLU A 23 5.25 -18.92 -18.66
C GLU A 23 5.04 -17.40 -18.57
N GLN A 24 4.06 -16.82 -19.28
CA GLN A 24 3.72 -15.39 -19.18
C GLN A 24 2.92 -15.05 -17.94
N MET A 25 2.06 -15.96 -17.43
CA MET A 25 1.30 -15.73 -16.21
C MET A 25 2.18 -15.63 -14.95
N GLU A 26 3.31 -16.34 -14.91
CA GLU A 26 4.20 -16.38 -13.74
C GLU A 26 4.99 -15.07 -13.52
N LYS A 27 5.38 -14.36 -14.59
CA LYS A 27 6.20 -13.13 -14.48
C LYS A 27 5.40 -11.86 -14.16
N GLY A 28 4.08 -11.85 -14.39
CA GLY A 28 3.23 -10.67 -14.18
C GLY A 28 2.73 -10.50 -12.74
N GLN A 29 2.59 -11.60 -11.99
CA GLN A 29 2.01 -11.59 -10.64
C GLN A 29 2.85 -10.81 -9.63
N PRO A 30 4.19 -10.94 -9.55
CA PRO A 30 4.98 -10.20 -8.56
C PRO A 30 4.91 -8.68 -8.70
N LEU A 31 4.87 -8.17 -9.94
CA LEU A 31 4.77 -6.73 -10.19
C LEU A 31 3.38 -6.19 -9.84
N HIS A 32 2.34 -6.97 -10.11
CA HIS A 32 0.99 -6.65 -9.65
C HIS A 32 0.94 -6.55 -8.12
N GLU A 33 1.47 -7.55 -7.41
CA GLU A 33 1.46 -7.55 -5.94
C GLU A 33 2.26 -6.37 -5.37
N MET A 34 3.44 -6.08 -5.92
CA MET A 34 4.21 -4.91 -5.48
C MET A 34 3.43 -3.60 -5.67
N HIS A 35 2.76 -3.42 -6.81
CA HIS A 35 1.92 -2.24 -7.03
C HIS A 35 0.69 -2.22 -6.12
N ALA A 36 0.06 -3.35 -5.86
CA ALA A 36 -1.05 -3.45 -4.92
C ALA A 36 -0.62 -3.01 -3.51
N MET A 37 0.54 -3.47 -3.04
CA MET A 37 1.13 -3.05 -1.77
C MET A 37 1.42 -1.55 -1.74
N MET A 38 2.01 -0.99 -2.79
CA MET A 38 2.23 0.46 -2.89
C MET A 38 0.93 1.25 -2.81
N ARG A 39 -0.15 0.78 -3.46
CA ARG A 39 -1.48 1.42 -3.40
C ARG A 39 -2.12 1.33 -2.02
N LEU A 40 -1.92 0.23 -1.30
CA LEU A 40 -2.38 0.10 0.09
C LEU A 40 -1.65 1.08 1.00
N MET A 41 -0.32 1.21 0.88
CA MET A 41 0.46 2.18 1.66
C MET A 41 0.08 3.63 1.33
N ASP A 42 -0.12 3.96 0.05
CA ASP A 42 -0.59 5.27 -0.42
C ASP A 42 -1.96 5.64 0.18
N SER A 43 -2.91 4.70 0.13
CA SER A 43 -4.23 4.89 0.75
C SER A 43 -4.13 5.09 2.27
N ALA A 44 -3.26 4.33 2.93
CA ALA A 44 -3.04 4.44 4.37
C ALA A 44 -2.36 5.76 4.78
N LEU A 45 -1.43 6.27 3.95
CA LEU A 45 -0.86 7.60 4.12
C LEU A 45 -1.94 8.67 4.01
N CYS A 46 -2.76 8.63 2.95
CA CYS A 46 -3.87 9.57 2.77
C CYS A 46 -4.83 9.55 3.97
N GLN A 47 -5.18 8.35 4.46
CA GLN A 47 -6.03 8.20 5.64
C GLN A 47 -5.41 8.85 6.88
N ALA A 48 -4.12 8.63 7.12
CA ALA A 48 -3.44 9.20 8.28
C ALA A 48 -3.35 10.73 8.19
N LEU A 49 -3.05 11.28 7.01
CA LEU A 49 -2.99 12.73 6.81
C LEU A 49 -4.36 13.39 6.98
N GLU A 50 -5.42 12.76 6.50
CA GLU A 50 -6.77 13.23 6.76
C GLU A 50 -7.11 13.16 8.25
N GLY A 51 -6.70 12.08 8.93
CA GLY A 51 -6.85 11.94 10.37
C GLY A 51 -6.16 13.07 11.13
N ALA A 52 -4.93 13.41 10.74
CA ALA A 52 -4.21 14.54 11.30
C ALA A 52 -4.99 15.85 11.09
N ASN A 53 -5.49 16.13 9.88
CA ASN A 53 -6.30 17.31 9.60
C ASN A 53 -7.54 17.42 10.52
N LEU A 54 -8.24 16.31 10.77
CA LEU A 54 -9.39 16.28 11.69
C LEU A 54 -8.99 16.63 13.12
N GLN A 55 -7.86 16.10 13.61
CA GLN A 55 -7.33 16.46 14.93
C GLN A 55 -7.01 17.95 15.01
N MET A 56 -6.34 18.48 13.98
CA MET A 56 -5.98 19.90 13.94
C MET A 56 -7.21 20.79 13.99
N PHE A 57 -8.21 20.46 13.17
CA PHE A 57 -9.44 21.23 13.09
C PHE A 57 -10.23 21.18 14.40
N GLY A 58 -10.39 20.00 15.00
CA GLY A 58 -11.05 19.87 16.30
C GLY A 58 -10.31 20.61 17.42
N GLN A 59 -8.98 20.64 17.39
CA GLN A 59 -8.18 21.38 18.39
C GLN A 59 -8.20 22.90 18.21
N MET A 60 -8.65 23.41 17.05
CA MET A 60 -8.85 24.84 16.81
C MET A 60 -10.25 25.33 17.20
N GLY A 61 -11.21 24.42 17.40
CA GLY A 61 -12.61 24.76 17.64
C GLY A 61 -12.94 25.15 19.08
N GLU A 62 -14.12 25.75 19.23
CA GLU A 62 -14.79 26.01 20.53
C GLU A 62 -16.06 25.14 20.68
N SER A 63 -16.34 24.28 19.70
CA SER A 63 -17.53 23.43 19.57
C SER A 63 -17.40 22.11 20.35
N GLY A 64 -17.27 22.24 21.67
CA GLY A 64 -17.49 21.21 22.70
C GLY A 64 -17.38 19.74 22.25
N GLU A 65 -18.52 19.08 21.97
CA GLU A 65 -18.59 17.65 21.65
C GLU A 65 -18.14 17.32 20.21
N THR A 66 -18.52 18.13 19.21
CA THR A 66 -18.12 17.92 17.82
C THR A 66 -16.59 17.91 17.67
N ASP A 67 -15.91 18.80 18.39
CA ASP A 67 -14.46 18.90 18.36
C ASP A 67 -13.79 17.66 18.96
N LYS A 68 -14.35 17.10 20.04
CA LYS A 68 -13.86 15.85 20.65
C LYS A 68 -14.00 14.69 19.68
N ASP A 69 -15.15 14.54 19.04
CA ASP A 69 -15.40 13.48 18.06
C ASP A 69 -14.40 13.55 16.89
N LEU A 70 -14.10 14.76 16.41
CA LEU A 70 -13.12 14.99 15.36
C LEU A 70 -11.69 14.62 15.81
N ILE A 71 -11.32 14.97 17.04
CA ILE A 71 -10.01 14.63 17.62
C ILE A 71 -9.86 13.11 17.78
N GLU A 72 -10.86 12.44 18.33
CA GLU A 72 -10.86 10.99 18.52
C GLU A 72 -10.81 10.27 17.18
N ARG A 73 -11.71 10.63 16.25
CA ARG A 73 -11.76 10.04 14.92
C ARG A 73 -10.45 10.25 14.15
N GLY A 74 -9.89 11.45 14.23
CA GLY A 74 -8.62 11.78 13.61
C GLY A 74 -7.46 10.97 14.17
N SER A 75 -7.42 10.80 15.50
CA SER A 75 -6.41 9.98 16.18
C SER A 75 -6.44 8.52 15.72
N ASP A 76 -7.63 7.94 15.62
CA ASP A 76 -7.78 6.56 15.14
C ASP A 76 -7.33 6.42 13.68
N MET A 77 -7.68 7.39 12.83
CA MET A 77 -7.26 7.38 11.42
C MET A 77 -5.74 7.44 11.26
N VAL A 78 -5.04 8.29 12.04
CA VAL A 78 -3.57 8.36 12.06
C VAL A 78 -2.98 7.02 12.49
N LYS A 79 -3.46 6.46 13.60
CA LYS A 79 -2.99 5.19 14.15
C LYS A 79 -3.18 4.04 13.15
N ASP A 80 -4.37 3.93 12.57
CA ASP A 80 -4.72 2.87 11.62
C ASP A 80 -3.92 2.98 10.31
N GLY A 81 -3.71 4.21 9.82
CA GLY A 81 -2.88 4.45 8.63
C GLY A 81 -1.43 4.00 8.86
N LYS A 82 -0.80 4.42 9.98
CA LYS A 82 0.55 3.97 10.34
C LYS A 82 0.63 2.45 10.47
N ALA A 83 -0.32 1.85 11.18
CA ALA A 83 -0.38 0.40 11.36
C ALA A 83 -0.52 -0.35 10.03
N THR A 84 -1.30 0.19 9.09
CA THR A 84 -1.51 -0.42 7.77
C THR A 84 -0.24 -0.39 6.92
N ILE A 85 0.51 0.72 6.93
CA ILE A 85 1.82 0.81 6.23
C ILE A 85 2.79 -0.23 6.80
N LEU A 86 2.95 -0.26 8.12
CA LEU A 86 3.85 -1.21 8.79
C LEU A 86 3.45 -2.67 8.53
N LYS A 87 2.15 -2.97 8.61
CA LYS A 87 1.61 -4.31 8.34
C LYS A 87 1.86 -4.72 6.88
N THR A 88 1.72 -3.81 5.93
CA THR A 88 1.98 -4.10 4.52
C THR A 88 3.44 -4.49 4.31
N LEU A 89 4.38 -3.82 4.99
CA LEU A 89 5.82 -4.06 4.85
C LEU A 89 6.37 -5.23 5.68
N ALA A 90 5.66 -5.65 6.73
CA ALA A 90 6.07 -6.75 7.60
C ALA A 90 5.22 -8.03 7.42
N GLY A 91 4.15 -7.93 6.61
CA GLY A 91 3.12 -8.95 6.45
C GLY A 91 3.55 -10.21 5.71
N SER A 92 2.63 -11.17 5.62
CA SER A 92 2.81 -12.40 4.83
C SER A 92 3.14 -12.10 3.38
N ASP A 93 2.47 -11.12 2.80
CA ASP A 93 2.55 -10.83 1.36
C ASP A 93 3.92 -10.26 1.00
N MET A 94 4.50 -9.41 1.86
CA MET A 94 5.88 -8.97 1.72
C MET A 94 6.88 -10.14 1.81
N LYS A 95 6.64 -11.10 2.71
CA LYS A 95 7.51 -12.29 2.83
C LYS A 95 7.44 -13.17 1.58
N VAL A 96 6.27 -13.29 0.97
CA VAL A 96 6.09 -13.95 -0.32
C VAL A 96 6.85 -13.17 -1.39
N LEU A 97 6.70 -11.85 -1.45
CA LEU A 97 7.41 -10.99 -2.41
C LEU A 97 8.94 -11.12 -2.32
N HIS A 98 9.50 -11.24 -1.11
CA HIS A 98 10.92 -11.49 -0.89
C HIS A 98 11.39 -12.85 -1.40
N LYS A 99 10.56 -13.90 -1.25
CA LYS A 99 10.93 -15.27 -1.60
C LYS A 99 10.71 -15.58 -3.07
N GLU A 100 9.60 -15.11 -3.61
CA GLU A 100 9.01 -15.55 -4.88
C GLU A 100 8.93 -14.41 -5.89
N GLY A 101 9.06 -13.15 -5.47
CA GLY A 101 8.82 -12.01 -6.34
C GLY A 101 9.92 -11.75 -7.38
N GLY A 102 11.09 -12.38 -7.25
CA GLY A 102 12.20 -12.22 -8.20
C GLY A 102 12.80 -10.80 -8.28
N PHE A 103 12.41 -9.90 -7.37
CA PHE A 103 12.96 -8.56 -7.28
C PHE A 103 14.36 -8.58 -6.68
N ASN A 104 15.22 -7.67 -7.14
CA ASN A 104 16.53 -7.52 -6.54
C ASN A 104 16.45 -6.78 -5.20
N GLU A 105 17.50 -6.93 -4.39
CA GLU A 105 17.63 -6.31 -3.07
C GLU A 105 17.45 -4.79 -3.08
N LYS A 106 17.84 -4.11 -4.16
CA LYS A 106 17.68 -2.65 -4.25
C LYS A 106 16.21 -2.28 -4.30
N VAL A 107 15.41 -2.96 -5.11
CA VAL A 107 13.97 -2.68 -5.23
C VAL A 107 13.26 -2.93 -3.90
N MET A 108 13.56 -4.04 -3.21
CA MET A 108 12.95 -4.33 -1.91
C MET A 108 13.33 -3.29 -0.85
N ARG A 109 14.61 -2.90 -0.77
CA ARG A 109 15.04 -1.82 0.12
C ARG A 109 14.36 -0.49 -0.20
N ASP A 110 14.22 -0.15 -1.48
CA ASP A 110 13.57 1.10 -1.89
C ASP A 110 12.08 1.11 -1.51
N LEU A 111 11.41 -0.06 -1.56
CA LEU A 111 10.03 -0.23 -1.12
C LEU A 111 9.86 -0.09 0.41
N HIS A 112 10.76 -0.69 1.20
CA HIS A 112 10.78 -0.46 2.66
C HIS A 112 11.05 1.01 3.00
N ALA A 113 12.06 1.60 2.36
CA ALA A 113 12.40 3.00 2.58
C ALA A 113 11.27 3.96 2.15
N LEU A 114 10.46 3.59 1.16
CA LEU A 114 9.26 4.33 0.80
C LEU A 114 8.26 4.35 1.97
N GLY A 115 7.97 3.19 2.55
CA GLY A 115 7.10 3.08 3.72
C GLY A 115 7.61 3.85 4.93
N ASP A 116 8.90 3.76 5.23
CA ASP A 116 9.52 4.54 6.32
C ASP A 116 9.34 6.05 6.13
N ARG A 117 9.54 6.54 4.89
CA ARG A 117 9.30 7.94 4.56
C ARG A 117 7.83 8.34 4.69
N MET A 118 6.90 7.46 4.34
CA MET A 118 5.47 7.73 4.52
C MET A 118 5.11 7.88 6.01
N ILE A 119 5.62 6.99 6.87
CA ILE A 119 5.46 7.12 8.33
C ILE A 119 6.05 8.44 8.83
N HIS A 120 7.26 8.77 8.38
CA HIS A 120 7.93 10.01 8.80
C HIS A 120 7.15 11.27 8.41
N VAL A 121 6.52 11.30 7.22
CA VAL A 121 5.64 12.40 6.82
C VAL A 121 4.45 12.55 7.77
N ILE A 122 3.83 11.45 8.21
CA ILE A 122 2.72 11.49 9.17
C ILE A 122 3.21 12.08 10.50
N GLU A 123 4.37 11.65 10.99
CA GLU A 123 4.96 12.14 12.24
C GLU A 123 5.32 13.62 12.19
N GLU A 124 5.89 14.10 11.08
CA GLU A 124 6.24 15.52 10.91
C GLU A 124 4.98 16.41 10.89
N VAL A 125 3.87 15.93 10.32
CA VAL A 125 2.59 16.65 10.34
C VAL A 125 2.03 16.77 11.77
N GLU A 126 2.03 15.69 12.54
CA GLU A 126 1.61 15.72 13.96
C GLU A 126 2.50 16.64 14.81
N LYS A 127 3.82 16.59 14.57
CA LYS A 127 4.80 17.43 15.26
C LYS A 127 4.60 18.91 14.94
N LEU A 128 4.49 19.26 13.65
CA LEU A 128 4.27 20.63 13.21
C LEU A 128 3.04 21.23 13.89
N HIS A 129 1.96 20.47 13.98
CA HIS A 129 0.74 20.89 14.65
C HIS A 129 0.91 21.07 16.15
N SER A 130 1.55 20.11 16.83
CA SER A 130 1.86 20.23 18.26
C SER A 130 2.69 21.47 18.58
N GLU A 131 3.66 21.79 17.73
CA GLU A 131 4.49 22.99 17.84
C GLU A 131 3.67 24.28 17.58
N ALA A 132 2.80 24.29 16.58
CA ALA A 132 1.92 25.42 16.29
C ALA A 132 0.94 25.71 17.45
N LEU A 133 0.30 24.68 18.01
CA LEU A 133 -0.61 24.83 19.16
C LEU A 133 0.10 25.39 20.40
N LYS A 134 1.32 24.93 20.69
CA LYS A 134 2.12 25.47 21.81
C LYS A 134 2.38 26.96 21.65
N GLN A 135 2.69 27.42 20.44
CA GLN A 135 2.93 28.84 20.18
C GLN A 135 1.68 29.71 20.36
N VAL A 136 0.51 29.19 20.01
CA VAL A 136 -0.77 29.90 20.22
C VAL A 136 -1.11 29.98 21.71
N ASN A 137 -0.97 28.89 22.46
CA ASN A 137 -1.32 28.82 23.89
C ASN A 137 -0.34 29.54 24.83
N MET A 138 0.81 29.98 24.34
CA MET A 138 1.79 30.78 25.10
C MET A 138 1.54 32.30 25.01
N LYS A 139 0.54 32.74 24.23
CA LYS A 139 0.11 34.14 24.14
C LYS A 139 -1.10 34.40 25.03
#